data_AF-A0A496YU10-F1
#
_entry.id   AF-A0A496YU10-F1
#
_cell.length_a   1.000
_cell.length_b   1.000
_cell.length_c   1.000
_cell.angle_alpha   90.00
_cell.angle_beta   90.00
_cell.angle_gamma   90.00
#
_symmetry.space_group_name_H-M   'P 1'
#
loop_
_entity.id
_entity.type
_entity.pdbx_description
1 polymer ?
#
loop_
_entity_poly.entity_id
_entity_poly.type
_entity_poly.pdbx_seq_one_letter_code
_entity_poly.pdbx_strand_id
1 'polypeptide(L)' 'MESEDLIKLMEEVDAKGIPWEKVEEEIKVSHDLLKLYSNSGPVPVTIINNLKKFLEAHSS' A
#
# COMPACT_ATOMS: atom_id res chain seq x y z
N MET A 1 1.78 -12.54 3.39
CA MET A 1 0.34 -12.27 3.39
C MET A 1 -0.17 -12.42 1.96
N GLU A 2 -1.47 -12.61 1.81
CA GLU A 2 -2.09 -12.70 0.49
C GLU A 2 -2.11 -11.32 -0.16
N SER A 3 -2.08 -11.28 -1.49
CA SER A 3 -2.18 -10.05 -2.27
C SER A 3 -3.50 -9.31 -2.05
N GLU A 4 -4.54 -9.99 -1.55
CA GLU A 4 -5.82 -9.40 -1.18
C GLU A 4 -5.72 -8.34 -0.08
N ASP A 5 -4.86 -8.53 0.92
CA ASP A 5 -4.63 -7.51 1.96
C ASP A 5 -4.02 -6.24 1.35
N LEU A 6 -3.10 -6.39 0.38
CA LEU A 6 -2.51 -5.26 -0.30
C LEU A 6 -3.56 -4.52 -1.11
N ILE A 7 -4.38 -5.24 -1.89
CA ILE A 7 -5.44 -4.65 -2.72
C ILE A 7 -6.40 -3.82 -1.87
N LYS A 8 -6.85 -4.35 -0.73
CA LYS A 8 -7.74 -3.60 0.20
C LYS A 8 -7.10 -2.31 0.70
N LEU A 9 -5.82 -2.36 1.08
CA LEU A 9 -5.11 -1.16 1.53
C LEU A 9 -4.94 -0.16 0.37
N MET A 10 -4.70 -0.63 -0.86
CA MET A 10 -4.63 0.24 -2.03
C MET A 10 -5.96 0.93 -2.32
N GLU A 11 -7.09 0.21 -2.18
CA GLU A 11 -8.42 0.80 -2.30
C GLU A 11 -8.68 1.83 -1.19
N GLU A 12 -8.18 1.61 0.03
CA GLU A 12 -8.32 2.58 1.12
C GLU A 12 -7.51 3.87 0.88
N VAL A 13 -6.30 3.76 0.31
CA VAL A 13 -5.49 4.92 -0.13
C VAL A 13 -6.26 5.74 -1.16
N ASP A 14 -6.85 5.08 -2.15
CA ASP A 14 -7.62 5.72 -3.22
C ASP A 14 -8.91 6.36 -2.68
N ALA A 15 -9.62 5.65 -1.80
CA ALA A 15 -10.84 6.16 -1.14
C ALA A 15 -10.57 7.37 -0.24
N LYS A 16 -9.39 7.45 0.38
CA LYS A 16 -8.93 8.61 1.14
C LYS A 16 -8.43 9.76 0.25
N GLY A 17 -8.31 9.53 -1.07
CA GLY A 17 -7.79 10.52 -2.02
C GLY A 17 -6.31 10.83 -1.80
N ILE A 18 -5.55 9.90 -1.23
CA ILE A 18 -4.14 10.12 -0.95
C ILE A 18 -3.34 9.92 -2.25
N PRO A 19 -2.50 10.90 -2.65
CA PRO A 19 -1.67 10.74 -3.82
C PRO A 19 -0.64 9.63 -3.61
N TRP A 20 -0.53 8.73 -4.57
CA TRP A 20 0.44 7.62 -4.55
C TRP A 20 1.88 8.10 -4.37
N GLU A 21 2.25 9.29 -4.85
CA GLU A 21 3.58 9.87 -4.61
C GLU A 21 3.91 9.97 -3.11
N LYS A 22 2.96 10.40 -2.26
CA LYS A 22 3.17 10.47 -0.81
C LYS A 22 3.34 9.10 -0.19
N VAL A 23 2.55 8.13 -0.67
CA VAL A 23 2.68 6.74 -0.25
C VAL A 23 4.09 6.28 -0.58
N GLU A 24 4.52 6.42 -1.84
CA GLU A 24 5.82 6.01 -2.34
C GLU A 24 6.98 6.65 -1.56
N GLU A 25 6.89 7.93 -1.20
CA GLU A 25 7.89 8.61 -0.37
C GLU A 25 7.96 8.03 1.04
N GLU A 26 6.82 7.72 1.67
CA GLU A 26 6.77 7.24 3.05
C GLU A 26 7.17 5.77 3.17
N ILE A 27 6.61 4.91 2.31
CA ILE A 27 6.87 3.47 2.35
C ILE A 27 8.13 3.07 1.56
N LYS A 28 8.70 4.00 0.78
CA LYS A 28 9.87 3.77 -0.10
C LYS A 28 9.69 2.62 -1.07
N VAL A 29 8.45 2.41 -1.51
CA VAL A 29 8.06 1.36 -2.44
C VAL A 29 7.24 2.01 -3.53
N SER A 30 7.68 1.82 -4.78
CA SER A 30 6.99 2.37 -5.93
C SER A 30 5.61 1.76 -6.11
N HIS A 31 4.66 2.57 -6.57
CA HIS A 31 3.30 2.13 -6.88
C HIS A 31 3.30 1.00 -7.92
N ASP A 32 4.23 1.05 -8.88
CA ASP A 32 4.43 -0.02 -9.88
C ASP A 32 4.78 -1.36 -9.21
N LEU A 33 5.60 -1.32 -8.16
CA LEU A 33 5.97 -2.52 -7.39
C LEU A 33 4.78 -3.05 -6.58
N LEU A 34 3.99 -2.17 -5.95
CA LEU A 34 2.74 -2.56 -5.29
C LEU A 34 1.79 -3.25 -6.27
N LYS A 35 1.66 -2.69 -7.47
CA LYS A 35 0.80 -3.24 -8.52
C LYS A 35 1.29 -4.60 -9.00
N LEU A 36 2.61 -4.78 -9.12
CA LEU A 36 3.24 -6.07 -9.43
C LEU A 36 2.95 -7.11 -8.34
N TYR A 37 3.05 -6.71 -7.07
CA TYR A 37 2.71 -7.54 -5.93
C TYR A 37 1.23 -7.92 -5.90
N SER A 38 0.34 -6.99 -6.20
CA SER A 38 -1.10 -7.26 -6.31
C SER A 38 -1.45 -8.24 -7.43
N ASN A 39 -0.61 -8.34 -8.49
CA ASN A 39 -0.88 -9.18 -9.67
C ASN A 39 -0.07 -10.48 -9.74
N SER A 40 1.09 -10.62 -9.08
CA SER A 40 2.07 -11.67 -9.42
C SER A 40 2.71 -12.41 -8.26
N GLY A 41 2.36 -12.17 -6.99
CA GLY A 41 2.88 -13.05 -5.95
C GLY A 41 2.76 -12.58 -4.52
N PRO A 42 3.30 -13.37 -3.58
CA PRO A 42 3.18 -13.11 -2.15
C PRO A 42 3.81 -11.77 -1.80
N VAL A 43 3.02 -10.91 -1.17
CA VAL A 43 3.45 -9.58 -0.77
C VAL A 43 4.29 -9.69 0.50
N PRO A 44 5.47 -9.02 0.55
CA PRO A 44 6.22 -8.88 1.78
C PRO A 44 5.34 -8.24 2.87
N VAL A 45 5.24 -8.89 4.03
CA VAL A 45 4.46 -8.37 5.17
C VAL A 45 4.94 -6.99 5.63
N THR A 46 6.20 -6.65 5.37
CA THR A 46 6.76 -5.32 5.59
C THR A 46 6.08 -4.24 4.77
N ILE A 47 5.73 -4.51 3.52
CA ILE A 47 5.02 -3.55 2.66
C ILE A 47 3.60 -3.33 3.18
N ILE A 48 2.89 -4.42 3.48
CA ILE A 48 1.56 -4.38 4.11
C ILE A 48 1.59 -3.54 5.39
N ASN A 49 2.54 -3.82 6.30
CA ASN A 49 2.65 -3.10 7.55
C ASN A 49 3.00 -1.62 7.37
N ASN A 50 3.87 -1.27 6.41
CA ASN A 50 4.22 0.11 6.14
C ASN A 50 3.02 0.89 5.58
N LEU A 51 2.32 0.30 4.60
CA LEU A 51 1.12 0.88 3.98
C LEU A 51 -0.01 1.06 5.01
N LYS A 52 -0.20 0.07 5.89
CA LYS A 52 -1.17 0.13 6.98
C LYS A 52 -0.83 1.22 7.99
N LYS A 53 0.44 1.32 8.43
CA LYS A 53 0.90 2.41 9.31
C LYS A 53 0.71 3.79 8.67
N PHE A 54 0.98 3.91 7.38
CA PHE A 54 0.76 5.14 6.63
C PHE A 54 -0.72 5.54 6.62
N LEU A 55 -1.61 4.59 6.31
CA LEU A 55 -3.05 4.80 6.31
C LEU A 55 -3.61 5.17 7.69
N GLU A 56 -3.10 4.52 8.75
CA GLU A 56 -3.43 4.86 10.15
C GLU A 56 -2.96 6.27 10.51
N ALA A 57 -1.75 6.66 10.11
CA ALA A 57 -1.21 8.01 10.36
C ALA A 57 -2.01 9.10 9.61
N HIS A 58 -2.56 8.80 8.43
CA HIS A 58 -3.42 9.68 7.66
C HIS A 58 -4.93 9.53 7.99
N SER A 59 -5.29 8.75 9.00
CA SER A 59 -6.69 8.54 9.42
C SER A 59 -7.15 9.44 10.57
N SER A 60 -6.37 10.47 10.92
CA SER A 60 -6.63 11.37 12.05
C SER A 60 -7.12 12.76 11.64
#